data_AF-F6EHM1-F1
#
_entry.id   AF-F6EHM1-F1
#
_cell.length_a   1.000
_cell.length_b   1.000
_cell.length_c   1.000
_cell.angle_alpha   90.00
_cell.angle_beta   90.00
_cell.angle_gamma   90.00
#
_symmetry.space_group_name_H-M   'P 1'
#
loop_
_entity.id
_entity.type
_entity.pdbx_description
1 polymer ?
#
loop_
_entity_poly.entity_id
_entity_poly.type
_entity_poly.pdbx_seq_one_letter_code
_entity_poly.pdbx_strand_id
1 'polypeptide(L)'
;MRLSQFSLPALAVTLILTGCSNNDSGSAEVAGDAGAPQGQALYLEVCADMNEFLDDMQSLQDQAGLGPIDRRELADDFMDFMRRDLSDWAAEWNETVGEGELEIREDDLQLWEEVPADERETIERAVYDAADGRC
;
A
#
# COMPACT_ATOMS: atom_id res chain seq x y z
N MET A 1 -6.59 39.85 -22.33
CA MET A 1 -6.15 39.37 -21.01
C MET A 1 -6.66 37.94 -20.89
N ARG A 2 -5.76 36.95 -21.02
CA ARG A 2 -6.11 35.52 -20.99
C ARG A 2 -6.04 35.05 -19.54
N LEU A 3 -7.13 34.44 -19.08
CA LEU A 3 -7.21 33.78 -17.79
C LEU A 3 -6.29 32.56 -17.81
N SER A 4 -5.42 32.52 -16.80
CA SER A 4 -4.42 31.50 -16.56
C SER A 4 -5.06 30.12 -16.45
N GLN A 5 -4.53 29.19 -17.24
CA GLN A 5 -4.75 27.76 -17.11
C GLN A 5 -4.29 27.32 -15.73
N PHE A 6 -5.22 26.89 -14.87
CA PHE A 6 -4.91 26.00 -13.76
C PHE A 6 -4.57 24.64 -14.36
N SER A 7 -3.29 24.43 -14.63
CA SER A 7 -2.75 23.11 -14.88
C SER A 7 -2.65 22.41 -13.53
N LEU A 8 -3.56 21.47 -13.27
CA LEU A 8 -3.36 20.45 -12.24
C LEU A 8 -2.01 19.77 -12.52
N PRO A 9 -1.08 19.67 -11.57
CA PRO A 9 -0.03 18.68 -11.70
C PRO A 9 -0.70 17.33 -11.55
N ALA A 10 -0.84 16.60 -12.66
CA ALA A 10 -1.04 15.17 -12.64
C ALA A 10 0.08 14.59 -11.76
N LEU A 11 -0.28 14.06 -10.59
CA LEU A 11 0.57 13.14 -9.83
C LEU A 11 0.63 11.84 -10.64
N ALA A 12 1.33 11.90 -11.77
CA ALA A 12 1.91 10.73 -12.39
C ALA A 12 3.08 10.33 -11.49
N VAL A 13 2.82 9.44 -10.53
CA VAL A 13 3.86 8.65 -9.88
C VAL A 13 4.49 7.80 -10.98
N THR A 14 5.41 8.43 -11.68
CA THR A 14 6.26 7.77 -12.65
C THR A 14 7.35 7.16 -11.81
N LEU A 15 7.19 5.88 -11.46
CA LEU A 15 8.25 5.02 -10.94
C LEU A 15 9.35 4.92 -12.01
N ILE A 16 10.15 5.97 -12.13
CA ILE A 16 11.35 5.99 -12.95
C ILE A 16 12.43 5.32 -12.10
N LEU A 17 12.62 4.02 -12.31
CA LEU A 17 13.83 3.26 -12.00
C LEU A 17 15.00 3.81 -12.86
N THR A 18 15.39 5.06 -12.64
CA THR A 18 16.67 5.59 -13.15
C THR A 18 17.68 5.53 -12.02
N GLY A 19 18.34 4.38 -11.94
CA GLY A 19 19.71 4.32 -11.46
C GLY A 19 20.55 5.28 -12.29
N CYS A 20 21.04 6.33 -11.66
CA CYS A 20 22.06 7.23 -12.18
C CYS A 20 23.10 7.44 -11.09
N SER A 21 24.06 6.51 -11.03
CA SER A 21 25.43 6.89 -10.67
C SER A 21 26.27 6.85 -11.93
N ASN A 22 27.03 7.91 -12.12
CA ASN A 22 27.65 8.36 -13.35
C ASN A 22 28.72 7.42 -13.91
N ASN A 23 28.66 7.29 -15.24
CA ASN A 23 29.75 7.36 -16.23
C ASN A 23 30.65 6.13 -16.49
N ASP A 24 30.56 5.74 -17.77
CA ASP A 24 31.56 5.18 -18.68
C ASP A 24 31.73 3.65 -18.84
N SER A 25 31.23 3.22 -19.99
CA SER A 25 31.80 2.24 -20.92
C SER A 25 31.76 0.76 -20.58
N GLY A 26 30.75 0.09 -21.16
CA GLY A 26 30.83 -1.32 -21.49
C GLY A 26 29.44 -1.93 -21.65
N SER A 27 29.02 -2.17 -22.90
CA SER A 27 27.93 -3.12 -23.16
C SER A 27 28.29 -4.48 -22.55
N ALA A 28 27.72 -4.74 -21.38
CA ALA A 28 27.52 -6.07 -20.84
C ALA A 28 26.03 -6.17 -20.53
N GLU A 29 25.39 -7.02 -21.30
CA GLU A 29 24.05 -7.52 -21.08
C GLU A 29 24.04 -8.13 -19.66
N VAL A 30 23.37 -7.50 -18.69
CA VAL A 30 23.22 -8.10 -17.36
C VAL A 30 22.10 -9.12 -17.44
N ALA A 31 22.45 -10.30 -17.93
CA ALA A 31 21.80 -11.51 -17.50
C ALA A 31 22.33 -11.84 -16.08
N GLY A 32 21.44 -11.70 -15.09
CA GLY A 32 21.52 -12.38 -13.80
C GLY A 32 22.05 -11.57 -12.61
N ASP A 33 21.19 -11.35 -11.62
CA ASP A 33 21.32 -11.93 -10.27
C ASP A 33 19.98 -11.72 -9.51
N ALA A 34 19.08 -12.71 -9.57
CA ALA A 34 18.80 -13.65 -8.48
C ALA A 34 18.01 -13.00 -7.33
N GLY A 35 16.71 -13.31 -7.30
CA GLY A 35 15.69 -12.63 -6.54
C GLY A 35 16.01 -12.44 -5.06
N ALA A 36 15.64 -11.27 -4.55
CA ALA A 36 15.08 -11.26 -3.20
C ALA A 36 14.05 -12.41 -3.15
N PRO A 37 14.12 -13.31 -2.15
CA PRO A 37 13.04 -14.28 -1.99
C PRO A 37 11.74 -13.47 -2.00
N GLN A 38 10.75 -13.86 -2.80
CA GLN A 38 9.54 -13.04 -3.02
C GLN A 38 8.94 -12.54 -1.70
N GLY A 39 9.01 -13.36 -0.64
CA GLY A 39 8.62 -12.98 0.71
C GLY A 39 9.45 -11.86 1.39
N GLN A 40 10.74 -11.66 1.07
CA GLN A 40 11.51 -10.53 1.61
C GLN A 40 11.16 -9.22 0.93
N ALA A 41 10.92 -9.23 -0.40
CA ALA A 41 10.45 -8.03 -1.10
C ALA A 41 9.06 -7.64 -0.59
N LEU A 42 8.13 -8.60 -0.53
CA LEU A 42 6.79 -8.40 0.02
C LEU A 42 6.81 -7.91 1.47
N TYR A 43 7.67 -8.51 2.32
CA TYR A 43 7.82 -8.06 3.71
C TYR A 43 8.22 -6.58 3.81
N LEU A 44 9.20 -6.15 3.01
CA LEU A 44 9.69 -4.77 3.05
C LEU A 44 8.66 -3.77 2.51
N GLU A 45 7.92 -4.16 1.48
CA GLU A 45 6.82 -3.36 0.92
C GLU A 45 5.72 -3.16 1.96
N VAL A 46 5.18 -4.23 2.53
CA VAL A 46 4.13 -4.15 3.56
C VAL A 46 4.62 -3.40 4.81
N CYS A 47 5.88 -3.57 5.22
CA CYS A 47 6.48 -2.80 6.30
C CYS A 47 6.46 -1.29 6.01
N ALA A 48 6.78 -0.88 4.78
CA ALA A 48 6.82 0.52 4.40
C ALA A 48 5.40 1.11 4.41
N ASP A 49 4.46 0.43 3.75
CA ASP A 49 3.06 0.87 3.64
C ASP A 49 2.39 0.96 5.02
N MET A 50 2.61 -0.04 5.87
CA MET A 50 2.04 -0.06 7.22
C MET A 50 2.62 1.05 8.10
N ASN A 51 3.92 1.37 7.96
CA ASN A 51 4.51 2.50 8.68
C ASN A 51 3.94 3.84 8.20
N GLU A 52 3.79 4.03 6.88
CA GLU A 52 3.16 5.23 6.32
C GLU A 52 1.73 5.39 6.84
N PHE A 53 0.92 4.32 6.80
CA PHE A 53 -0.43 4.34 7.36
C PHE A 53 -0.45 4.73 8.84
N LEU A 54 0.41 4.12 9.67
CA LEU A 54 0.43 4.42 11.10
C LEU A 54 0.86 5.86 11.38
N ASP A 55 1.79 6.39 10.59
CA ASP A 55 2.26 7.77 10.72
C ASP A 55 1.20 8.78 10.25
N ASP A 56 0.46 8.46 9.19
CA ASP A 56 -0.69 9.25 8.74
C ASP A 56 -1.81 9.26 9.79
N MET A 57 -2.10 8.11 10.41
CA MET A 57 -3.08 8.02 11.49
C MET A 57 -2.65 8.83 12.72
N GLN A 58 -1.37 8.79 13.08
CA GLN A 58 -0.83 9.64 14.15
C GLN A 58 -0.95 11.13 13.80
N SER A 59 -0.60 11.51 12.56
CA SER A 59 -0.73 12.88 12.07
C SER A 59 -2.18 13.39 12.14
N LEU A 60 -3.16 12.55 11.82
CA LEU A 60 -4.58 12.88 11.96
C LEU A 60 -5.00 13.07 13.43
N GLN A 61 -4.55 12.19 14.33
CA GLN A 61 -4.82 12.31 15.76
C GLN A 61 -4.17 13.55 16.39
N ASP A 62 -2.97 13.90 15.96
CA ASP A 62 -2.28 15.12 16.38
C ASP A 62 -3.04 16.38 15.93
N GLN A 63 -3.50 16.41 14.68
CA GLN A 63 -4.33 17.50 14.15
C GLN A 63 -5.67 17.63 14.89
N ALA A 64 -6.26 16.50 15.31
CA ALA A 64 -7.51 16.46 16.06
C ALA A 64 -7.32 16.69 17.58
N GLY A 65 -6.07 16.70 18.08
CA GLY A 65 -5.76 16.86 19.50
C GLY A 65 -6.19 15.66 20.37
N LEU A 66 -6.23 14.46 19.79
CA LEU A 66 -6.77 13.25 20.43
C LEU A 66 -5.70 12.40 21.14
N GLY A 67 -4.41 12.69 20.92
CA GLY A 67 -3.29 12.03 21.59
C GLY A 67 -2.61 10.96 20.73
N PRO A 68 -1.77 10.10 21.33
CA PRO A 68 -1.07 9.05 20.60
C PRO A 68 -2.02 7.94 20.16
N ILE A 69 -1.77 7.36 18.99
CA ILE A 69 -2.44 6.13 18.55
C ILE A 69 -1.90 4.92 19.29
N ASP A 70 -2.76 3.91 19.46
CA ASP A 70 -2.29 2.55 19.73
C ASP A 70 -1.98 1.89 18.39
N ARG A 71 -0.68 1.82 18.05
CA ARG A 71 -0.21 1.23 16.78
C ARG A 71 -0.54 -0.25 16.68
N ARG A 72 -0.59 -0.97 17.82
CA ARG A 72 -0.89 -2.40 17.83
C ARG A 72 -2.37 -2.63 17.58
N GLU A 73 -3.23 -1.86 18.23
CA GLU A 73 -4.68 -1.88 18.00
C GLU A 73 -5.00 -1.58 16.52
N LEU A 74 -4.36 -0.56 15.93
CA LEU A 74 -4.54 -0.25 14.51
C LEU A 74 -4.07 -1.35 13.57
N ALA A 75 -2.99 -2.06 13.91
CA ALA A 75 -2.54 -3.21 13.14
C ALA A 75 -3.50 -4.41 13.27
N ASP A 76 -4.07 -4.63 14.45
CA ASP A 76 -5.13 -5.62 14.64
C ASP A 76 -6.37 -5.26 13.81
N ASP A 77 -6.82 -4.01 13.86
CA ASP A 77 -7.95 -3.52 13.05
C ASP A 77 -7.68 -3.65 11.54
N PHE A 78 -6.45 -3.37 11.10
CA PHE A 78 -6.05 -3.55 9.71
C PHE A 78 -6.11 -5.03 9.29
N MET A 79 -5.55 -5.94 10.10
CA MET A 79 -5.60 -7.38 9.81
C MET A 79 -7.03 -7.91 9.83
N ASP A 80 -7.86 -7.42 10.74
CA ASP A 80 -9.28 -7.77 10.79
C ASP A 80 -10.03 -7.26 9.56
N PHE A 81 -9.70 -6.06 9.07
CA PHE A 81 -10.25 -5.54 7.81
C PHE A 81 -9.81 -6.38 6.60
N MET A 82 -8.52 -6.70 6.49
CA MET A 82 -7.97 -7.53 5.40
C MET A 82 -8.62 -8.92 5.34
N ARG A 83 -9.01 -9.48 6.49
CA ARG A 83 -9.64 -10.80 6.62
C ARG A 83 -11.15 -10.78 6.39
N ARG A 84 -11.77 -9.61 6.28
CA ARG A 84 -13.21 -9.51 6.02
C ARG A 84 -13.49 -9.74 4.55
N ASP A 85 -14.59 -10.44 4.31
CA ASP A 85 -15.25 -10.38 3.02
C ASP A 85 -15.89 -8.99 2.86
N LEU A 86 -15.40 -8.23 1.89
CA LEU A 86 -15.85 -6.87 1.60
C LEU A 86 -16.94 -6.83 0.52
N SER A 87 -17.42 -7.99 0.04
CA SER A 87 -18.41 -8.06 -1.04
C SER A 87 -19.70 -7.32 -0.69
N ASP A 88 -20.20 -7.47 0.55
CA ASP A 88 -21.39 -6.76 1.01
C ASP A 88 -21.16 -5.24 1.08
N TRP A 89 -19.98 -4.80 1.53
CA TRP A 89 -19.63 -3.39 1.59
C TRP A 89 -19.47 -2.78 0.19
N ALA A 90 -18.85 -3.51 -0.73
CA ALA A 90 -18.70 -3.08 -2.11
C ALA A 90 -20.06 -3.01 -2.83
N ALA A 91 -20.97 -3.96 -2.57
CA ALA A 91 -22.33 -3.90 -3.08
C ALA A 91 -23.06 -2.64 -2.58
N GLU A 92 -23.01 -2.35 -1.27
CA GLU A 92 -23.63 -1.14 -0.70
C GLU A 92 -22.98 0.16 -1.22
N TRP A 93 -21.66 0.16 -1.38
CA TRP A 93 -20.93 1.28 -1.97
C TRP A 93 -21.38 1.53 -3.40
N ASN A 94 -21.46 0.49 -4.22
CA ASN A 94 -21.88 0.58 -5.62
C ASN A 94 -23.34 1.04 -5.76
N GLU A 95 -24.24 0.60 -4.86
CA GLU A 95 -25.60 1.14 -4.79
C GLU A 95 -25.61 2.66 -4.49
N THR A 96 -24.65 3.14 -3.69
CA THR A 96 -24.54 4.54 -3.30
C THR A 96 -23.96 5.43 -4.40
N VAL A 97 -22.88 4.99 -5.05
CA VAL A 97 -22.19 5.79 -6.07
C VAL A 97 -22.80 5.65 -7.48
N GLY A 98 -23.54 4.57 -7.72
CA GLY A 98 -24.09 4.23 -9.03
C GLY A 98 -23.03 3.68 -10.00
N GLU A 99 -23.47 3.27 -11.19
CA GLU A 99 -22.57 2.73 -12.22
C GLU A 99 -21.56 3.81 -12.70
N GLY A 100 -20.26 3.49 -12.67
CA GLY A 100 -19.21 4.43 -13.09
C GLY A 100 -17.79 4.01 -12.69
N GLU A 101 -16.83 4.92 -12.87
CA GLU A 101 -15.39 4.66 -12.58
C GLU A 101 -15.09 4.41 -11.08
N LEU A 102 -16.05 4.65 -10.20
CA LEU A 102 -15.93 4.45 -8.75
C LEU A 102 -16.58 3.14 -8.27
N GLU A 103 -17.10 2.33 -9.21
CA GLU A 103 -17.65 1.02 -8.93
C GLU A 103 -16.53 0.05 -8.55
N ILE A 104 -16.72 -0.66 -7.45
CA ILE A 104 -15.82 -1.73 -7.00
C ILE A 104 -16.35 -3.03 -7.56
N ARG A 105 -15.61 -3.67 -8.46
CA ARG A 105 -16.06 -4.92 -9.04
C ARG A 105 -15.75 -6.07 -8.09
N GLU A 106 -16.64 -7.07 -8.02
CA GLU A 106 -16.42 -8.25 -7.17
C GLU A 106 -15.13 -9.00 -7.55
N ASP A 107 -14.72 -9.01 -8.82
CA ASP A 107 -13.47 -9.61 -9.29
C ASP A 107 -12.21 -8.86 -8.82
N ASP A 108 -12.36 -7.62 -8.35
CA ASP A 108 -11.27 -6.83 -7.77
C ASP A 108 -11.11 -7.07 -6.26
N LEU A 109 -12.08 -7.74 -5.61
CA LEU A 109 -12.05 -8.09 -4.19
C LEU A 109 -11.40 -9.46 -3.99
N GLN A 110 -10.08 -9.48 -3.92
CA GLN A 110 -9.37 -10.69 -3.53
C GLN A 110 -9.71 -11.07 -2.08
N LEU A 111 -10.20 -12.28 -1.87
CA LEU A 111 -10.44 -12.79 -0.51
C LEU A 111 -9.12 -13.15 0.17
N TRP A 112 -9.02 -12.93 1.48
CA TRP A 112 -7.81 -13.26 2.24
C TRP A 112 -7.41 -14.73 2.06
N GLU A 113 -8.37 -15.65 2.02
CA GLU A 113 -8.12 -17.08 1.84
C GLU A 113 -7.51 -17.44 0.48
N GLU A 114 -7.66 -16.58 -0.52
CA GLU A 114 -7.10 -16.76 -1.87
C GLU A 114 -5.65 -16.30 -1.98
N VAL A 115 -5.17 -15.52 -1.00
CA VAL A 115 -3.75 -15.14 -0.90
C VAL A 115 -2.93 -16.38 -0.50
N PRO A 116 -1.80 -16.67 -1.20
CA PRO A 116 -0.90 -17.76 -0.84
C PRO A 116 -0.53 -17.75 0.65
N ALA A 117 -0.49 -18.93 1.27
CA ALA A 117 -0.33 -19.02 2.74
C ALA A 117 1.00 -18.42 3.25
N ASP A 118 2.07 -18.53 2.46
CA ASP A 118 3.38 -17.95 2.73
C ASP A 118 3.40 -16.43 2.57
N GLU A 119 2.65 -15.90 1.62
CA GLU A 119 2.42 -14.46 1.47
C GLU A 119 1.60 -13.91 2.63
N ARG A 120 0.52 -14.61 3.04
CA ARG A 120 -0.27 -14.24 4.22
C ARG A 120 0.55 -14.15 5.50
N GLU A 121 1.39 -15.15 5.76
CA GLU A 121 2.30 -15.14 6.92
C GLU A 121 3.29 -13.97 6.84
N THR A 122 3.78 -13.67 5.63
CA THR A 122 4.69 -12.56 5.39
C THR A 122 4.03 -11.20 5.63
N ILE A 123 2.81 -11.01 5.13
CA ILE A 123 2.00 -9.80 5.32
C ILE A 123 1.70 -9.61 6.81
N GLU A 124 1.16 -10.64 7.47
CA GLU A 124 0.83 -10.59 8.89
C GLU A 124 2.05 -10.26 9.76
N ARG A 125 3.19 -10.88 9.47
CA ARG A 125 4.45 -10.58 10.15
C ARG A 125 4.87 -9.12 9.93
N ALA A 126 4.85 -8.63 8.68
CA ALA A 126 5.25 -7.27 8.36
C ALA A 126 4.36 -6.21 9.02
N VAL A 127 3.04 -6.42 9.02
CA VAL A 127 2.07 -5.52 9.68
C VAL A 127 2.38 -5.38 11.16
N TYR A 128 2.57 -6.50 11.86
CA TYR A 128 2.87 -6.48 13.29
C TYR A 128 4.28 -5.98 13.60
N ASP A 129 5.26 -6.27 12.75
CA ASP A 129 6.62 -5.75 12.91
C ASP A 129 6.64 -4.22 12.70
N ALA A 130 5.84 -3.65 11.81
CA ALA A 130 5.70 -2.20 11.63
C ALA A 130 5.05 -1.54 12.86
N ALA A 131 4.00 -2.15 13.40
CA ALA A 131 3.35 -1.69 14.63
C ALA A 131 4.29 -1.68 15.83
N ASP A 132 5.15 -2.70 15.94
CA ASP A 132 6.13 -2.86 17.01
C ASP A 132 7.42 -2.05 16.80
N GLY A 133 7.60 -1.39 15.65
CA GLY A 133 8.82 -0.66 15.28
C GLY A 133 10.03 -1.57 15.02
N ARG A 134 9.79 -2.76 14.47
CA ARG A 134 10.78 -3.80 14.14
C ARG A 134 11.06 -3.93 12.63
N CYS A 135 10.24 -3.30 11.80
CA CYS A 135 10.67 -2.79 10.51
C CYS A 135 11.63 -1.60 10.74
#